data_AF-A0A0V0GNY5-F1
#
_entry.id   AF-A0A0V0GNY5-F1
#
_cell.length_a   1.000
_cell.length_b   1.000
_cell.length_c   1.000
_cell.angle_alpha   90.00
_cell.angle_beta   90.00
_cell.angle_gamma   90.00
#
_symmetry.space_group_name_H-M   'P 1'
#
loop_
_entity.id
_entity.type
_entity.pdbx_description
1 polymer ?
#
loop_
_entity_poly.entity_id
_entity_poly.type
_entity_poly.pdbx_seq_one_letter_code
_entity_poly.pdbx_strand_id
1 'polypeptide(L)'
;MMYDETDMEVEIQQLEQEAYSSVLRAFKAQADAITWEKESLISELRKQLRLSSEHHREFLGRVNEDDVVRRIREWRISGMRGTGQAVHDQIPSSSASASR
;
A
#
# COMPACT_ATOMS: atom_id res chain seq x y z
N MET A 1 0.59 7.18 37.40
CA MET A 1 -0.67 7.57 36.76
C MET A 1 -1.05 6.42 35.87
N MET A 2 -2.13 5.70 36.19
CA MET A 2 -2.67 4.68 35.28
C MET A 2 -3.22 5.43 34.08
N TYR A 3 -2.82 5.05 32.88
CA TYR A 3 -3.54 5.42 31.66
C TYR A 3 -4.97 4.91 31.85
N ASP A 4 -5.95 5.81 31.74
CA ASP A 4 -7.34 5.37 31.73
C ASP A 4 -7.52 4.42 30.52
N GLU A 5 -8.32 3.37 30.67
CA GLU A 5 -8.56 2.38 29.62
C GLU A 5 -9.01 3.03 28.30
N THR A 6 -9.71 4.17 28.40
CA THR A 6 -10.11 5.01 27.28
C THR A 6 -8.95 5.64 26.51
N ASP A 7 -7.84 5.96 27.18
CA ASP A 7 -6.65 6.52 26.53
C ASP A 7 -5.96 5.46 25.65
N MET A 8 -5.89 4.22 26.14
CA MET A 8 -5.31 3.11 25.39
C MET A 8 -6.17 2.72 24.18
N GLU A 9 -7.51 2.75 24.30
CA GLU A 9 -8.40 2.53 23.16
C GLU A 9 -8.24 3.60 22.08
N VAL A 10 -8.07 4.87 22.47
CA VAL A 10 -7.81 5.97 21.53
C VAL A 10 -6.46 5.78 20.84
N GLU A 11 -5.43 5.35 21.58
CA GLU A 11 -4.10 5.07 21.02
C GLU A 11 -4.15 3.89 20.02
N ILE A 12 -4.91 2.83 20.33
CA ILE A 12 -5.15 1.72 19.39
C ILE A 12 -5.85 2.22 18.12
N GLN A 13 -6.90 3.03 18.24
CA GLN A 13 -7.60 3.58 17.08
C GLN A 13 -6.70 4.48 16.22
N GLN A 14 -5.78 5.23 16.83
CA GLN A 14 -4.79 6.01 16.10
C GLN A 14 -3.84 5.10 15.32
N LEU A 15 -3.30 4.05 15.96
CA LEU A 15 -2.44 3.07 15.31
C LEU A 15 -3.15 2.35 14.15
N GLU A 16 -4.42 1.99 14.32
CA GLU A 16 -5.25 1.40 13.26
C GLU A 16 -5.37 2.33 12.05
N GLN A 17 -5.67 3.61 12.28
CA GLN A 17 -5.77 4.62 11.22
C GLN A 17 -4.44 4.87 10.51
N GLU A 18 -3.34 4.97 11.27
CA GLU A 18 -2.00 5.18 10.74
C GLU A 18 -1.52 4.01 9.88
N ALA A 19 -1.75 2.77 10.35
CA ALA A 19 -1.41 1.56 9.61
C ALA A 19 -2.17 1.51 8.29
N TYR A 20 -3.49 1.75 8.33
CA TYR A 20 -4.34 1.75 7.15
C TYR A 20 -3.91 2.82 6.13
N SER A 21 -3.72 4.05 6.60
CA SER A 21 -3.26 5.17 5.77
C SER A 21 -1.91 4.88 5.11
N SER A 22 -0.97 4.29 5.85
CA SER A 22 0.36 3.97 5.32
C SER A 22 0.31 2.92 4.20
N VAL A 23 -0.50 1.87 4.36
CA VAL A 23 -0.70 0.86 3.30
C VAL A 23 -1.34 1.48 2.07
N LEU A 24 -2.35 2.33 2.26
CA LEU A 24 -3.04 3.01 1.17
C LEU A 24 -2.09 3.93 0.39
N ARG A 25 -1.25 4.71 1.09
CA ARG A 25 -0.19 5.54 0.50
C ARG A 25 0.80 4.72 -0.31
N ALA A 26 1.25 3.58 0.23
CA ALA A 26 2.16 2.69 -0.49
C ALA A 26 1.54 2.17 -1.79
N PHE A 27 0.26 1.75 -1.77
CA PHE A 27 -0.39 1.25 -2.98
C PHE A 27 -0.61 2.33 -4.03
N LYS A 28 -0.98 3.56 -3.61
CA LYS A 28 -1.14 4.72 -4.51
C LYS A 28 0.20 5.23 -5.06
N ALA A 29 1.27 5.12 -4.30
CA ALA A 29 2.62 5.45 -4.77
C ALA A 29 3.12 4.43 -5.81
N GLN A 30 2.65 3.18 -5.74
CA GLN A 30 3.01 2.15 -6.70
C GLN A 30 2.29 2.33 -8.05
N ALA A 31 1.01 2.71 -8.07
CA ALA A 31 0.22 2.83 -9.29
C ALA A 31 -0.95 3.83 -9.13
N ASP A 32 -1.37 4.44 -10.23
CA ASP A 32 -2.51 5.38 -10.27
C ASP A 32 -3.82 4.73 -9.82
N ALA A 33 -4.06 3.54 -10.35
CA ALA A 33 -5.20 2.70 -10.04
C ALA A 33 -4.76 1.59 -9.08
N ILE A 34 -5.57 1.40 -8.04
CA ILE A 34 -5.47 0.23 -7.17
C ILE A 34 -6.08 -0.94 -7.97
N THR A 35 -5.34 -2.04 -8.10
CA THR A 35 -5.85 -3.24 -8.78
C THR A 35 -6.94 -3.91 -7.94
N TRP A 36 -7.79 -4.72 -8.56
CA TRP A 36 -8.82 -5.48 -7.85
C TRP A 36 -8.29 -6.34 -6.70
N GLU A 37 -7.10 -6.94 -6.87
CA GLU A 37 -6.44 -7.72 -5.82
C GLU A 37 -6.07 -6.85 -4.61
N LYS A 38 -5.55 -5.64 -4.85
CA LYS A 38 -5.20 -4.69 -3.79
C LYS A 38 -6.44 -4.09 -3.13
N GLU A 39 -7.51 -3.86 -3.89
CA GLU A 39 -8.81 -3.44 -3.36
C GLU A 39 -9.38 -4.50 -2.39
N SER A 40 -9.29 -5.78 -2.75
CA SER A 40 -9.68 -6.88 -1.86
C SER A 40 -8.88 -6.87 -0.56
N LEU A 41 -7.55 -6.73 -0.67
CA LEU A 41 -6.67 -6.64 0.50
C LEU A 41 -6.97 -5.42 1.39
N ILE A 42 -7.22 -4.24 0.78
CA ILE A 42 -7.61 -3.03 1.50
C ILE A 42 -8.95 -3.22 2.22
N SER A 43 -9.91 -3.90 1.59
CA SER A 43 -11.22 -4.18 2.17
C SER A 43 -11.12 -5.08 3.39
N GLU A 44 -10.30 -6.14 3.33
CA GLU A 44 -10.06 -7.01 4.48
C GLU A 44 -9.30 -6.29 5.60
N LEU A 45 -8.25 -5.53 5.26
CA LEU A 45 -7.51 -4.73 6.23
C LEU A 45 -8.42 -3.73 6.96
N ARG A 46 -9.32 -3.05 6.22
CA ARG A 46 -10.30 -2.13 6.79
C ARG A 46 -11.19 -2.80 7.83
N LYS A 47 -11.64 -4.03 7.59
CA LYS A 47 -12.47 -4.81 8.54
C LYS A 47 -11.67 -5.18 9.79
N GLN A 48 -10.42 -5.62 9.62
CA GLN A 48 -9.56 -6.00 10.75
C GLN A 48 -9.23 -4.81 11.66
N LEU A 49 -9.01 -3.63 11.07
CA LEU A 49 -8.74 -2.37 11.78
C LEU A 49 -10.00 -1.60 12.17
N ARG A 50 -11.19 -2.24 12.10
CA ARG A 50 -12.48 -1.68 12.52
C ARG A 50 -12.83 -0.32 11.91
N LEU A 51 -12.36 -0.06 10.68
CA LEU A 51 -12.58 1.21 9.99
C LEU A 51 -13.89 1.21 9.19
N SER A 52 -14.61 2.33 9.27
CA SER A 52 -15.84 2.53 8.51
C SER A 52 -15.55 2.78 7.02
N SER A 53 -16.56 2.62 6.16
CA SER A 53 -16.46 2.96 4.73
C SER A 53 -16.27 4.48 4.51
N GLU A 54 -16.71 5.30 5.46
CA GLU A 54 -16.50 6.75 5.46
C GLU A 54 -15.03 7.09 5.68
N HIS A 55 -14.40 6.49 6.71
CA HIS A 55 -12.97 6.64 6.95
C HIS A 55 -12.14 6.22 5.74
N HIS A 56 -12.51 5.11 5.08
CA HIS A 56 -11.85 4.69 3.85
C HIS A 56 -11.90 5.75 2.73
N ARG A 57 -13.07 6.35 2.49
CA ARG A 57 -13.21 7.42 1.48
C ARG A 57 -12.39 8.65 1.83
N GLU A 58 -12.37 9.02 3.12
CA GLU A 58 -11.57 10.13 3.60
C GLU A 58 -10.07 9.88 3.41
N PHE A 59 -9.59 8.69 3.80
CA PHE A 59 -8.19 8.32 3.58
C PHE A 59 -7.84 8.28 2.09
N LEU A 60 -8.72 7.79 1.22
CA LEU A 60 -8.51 7.83 -0.23
C LEU A 60 -8.34 9.26 -0.74
N GLY A 61 -9.16 10.21 -0.28
CA GLY A 61 -9.03 11.63 -0.62
C GLY A 61 -7.68 12.19 -0.18
N ARG A 62 -7.34 12.02 1.11
CA ARG A 62 -6.08 12.50 1.69
C ARG A 62 -4.85 11.93 1.00
N VAL A 63 -4.85 10.63 0.68
CA VAL A 63 -3.73 9.95 0.02
C VAL A 63 -3.60 10.39 -1.44
N ASN A 64 -4.70 10.71 -2.10
CA ASN A 64 -4.66 11.22 -3.48
C ASN A 64 -4.06 12.64 -3.57
N GLU A 65 -4.19 13.41 -2.49
CA GLU A 65 -3.61 14.75 -2.33
C GLU A 65 -2.20 14.74 -1.71
N ASP A 66 -1.68 13.57 -1.32
CA ASP A 66 -0.37 13.43 -0.70
C ASP A 66 0.75 13.72 -1.72
N ASP A 67 1.44 14.85 -1.52
CA ASP A 67 2.54 15.31 -2.38
C ASP A 67 3.72 14.33 -2.45
N VAL A 68 3.97 13.56 -1.40
CA VAL A 68 5.03 12.55 -1.38
C VAL A 68 4.63 11.38 -2.27
N VAL A 69 3.39 10.90 -2.14
CA VAL A 69 2.83 9.84 -2.98
C VAL A 69 2.84 10.28 -4.46
N ARG A 70 2.41 11.50 -4.74
CA ARG A 70 2.43 12.10 -6.08
C ARG A 70 3.84 12.16 -6.65
N ARG A 71 4.82 12.65 -5.87
CA ARG A 71 6.23 12.74 -6.29
C ARG A 71 6.85 11.37 -6.57
N ILE A 72 6.59 10.37 -5.72
CA ILE A 72 7.10 8.99 -5.94
C ILE A 72 6.54 8.43 -7.24
N ARG A 73 5.24 8.63 -7.47
CA ARG A 73 4.57 8.18 -8.69
C ARG A 73 5.14 8.86 -9.93
N GLU A 74 5.29 10.18 -9.90
CA GLU A 74 5.88 10.97 -10.99
C GLU A 74 7.32 10.53 -11.28
N TRP A 75 8.12 10.31 -10.24
CA TRP A 75 9.48 9.77 -10.37
C TRP A 75 9.48 8.39 -11.05
N ARG A 76 8.54 7.51 -10.71
CA ARG A 76 8.44 6.18 -11.34
C ARG A 76 8.09 6.27 -12.82
N ILE A 77 7.15 7.14 -13.20
CA ILE A 77 6.73 7.34 -14.59
C ILE A 77 7.83 8.04 -15.40
N SER A 78 8.48 9.05 -14.82
CA SER A 78 9.60 9.78 -15.44
C SER A 78 10.85 8.88 -15.59
N GLY A 79 11.13 8.06 -14.58
CA GLY A 79 12.21 7.08 -14.56
C GLY A 79 12.00 5.87 -15.49
N MET A 80 10.76 5.56 -15.88
CA MET A 80 10.46 4.55 -16.90
C MET A 80 10.91 4.94 -18.32
N ARG A 81 11.35 6.19 -18.55
CA ARG A 81 12.08 6.55 -19.78
C ARG A 81 13.60 6.38 -19.66
N GLY A 82 14.14 6.08 -18.47
CA GLY A 82 15.59 6.10 -18.21
C GLY A 82 16.21 4.79 -17.70
N THR A 83 15.46 3.92 -17.03
CA THR A 83 16.04 2.68 -16.47
C THR A 83 15.08 1.51 -16.64
N GLY A 84 15.31 0.71 -17.68
CA GLY A 84 14.62 -0.55 -17.87
C GLY A 84 14.88 -1.47 -16.69
N GLN A 85 13.81 -1.94 -16.04
CA GLN A 85 13.81 -3.25 -15.40
C GLN A 85 12.39 -3.67 -15.04
N ALA A 86 11.75 -4.31 -16.02
CA ALA A 86 10.81 -5.39 -15.75
C ALA A 86 11.59 -6.53 -15.05
N VAL A 87 11.79 -6.44 -13.73
CA VAL A 87 12.29 -7.55 -12.90
C VAL A 87 11.11 -8.20 -12.22
N HIS A 88 10.21 -8.77 -13.02
CA HIS A 88 9.26 -9.72 -12.46
C HIS A 88 8.78 -10.73 -13.50
N ASP A 89 9.70 -11.31 -14.27
CA ASP A 89 9.38 -12.53 -15.02
C ASP A 89 10.65 -13.19 -15.58
N GLN A 90 11.46 -13.84 -14.73
CA GLN A 90 12.33 -14.95 -15.15
C GLN A 90 12.60 -15.86 -13.95
N ILE A 91 11.78 -16.90 -13.80
CA ILE A 91 12.22 -18.14 -13.15
C ILE A 91 13.10 -18.83 -14.20
N PRO A 92 14.42 -19.02 -14.01
CA PRO A 92 15.17 -19.86 -14.92
C PRO A 92 14.86 -21.31 -14.61
N SER A 93 14.02 -21.93 -15.44
CA SER A 93 13.85 -23.39 -15.49
C SER A 93 15.21 -24.03 -15.79
N SER A 94 15.80 -24.67 -14.79
CA SER A 94 17.06 -25.39 -14.92
C SER A 94 16.82 -26.73 -15.61
N SER A 95 16.74 -26.75 -16.94
CA SER A 95 16.97 -27.96 -17.73
C SER A 95 18.47 -28.16 -17.93
N ALA A 96 19.10 -28.91 -17.03
CA ALA A 96 20.43 -29.46 -17.29
C ALA A 96 20.27 -30.80 -18.01
N SER A 97 20.39 -30.75 -19.34
CA SER A 97 20.64 -31.92 -20.19
C SER A 97 22.11 -31.84 -20.60
N ALA A 98 22.92 -32.80 -20.16
CA ALA A 98 24.28 -32.97 -20.66
C ALA A 98 24.62 -34.46 -20.70
N SER A 99 24.50 -35.02 -21.89
CA SER A 99 25.15 -36.28 -22.30
C SER A 99 26.67 -36.16 -22.20
N ARG A 100 27.33 -37.22 -21.74
CA ARG A 100 28.52 -37.82 -22.35
C ARG A 100 28.81 -39.16 -21.70
#